data_AF-A0A352FRU1-F1
#
_entry.id   AF-A0A352FRU1-F1
#
_cell.length_a   1.000
_cell.length_b   1.000
_cell.length_c   1.000
_cell.angle_alpha   90.00
_cell.angle_beta   90.00
_cell.angle_gamma   90.00
#
_symmetry.space_group_name_H-M   'P 1'
#
loop_
_entity.id
_entity.type
_entity.pdbx_description
1 polymer ?
#
loop_
_entity_poly.entity_id
_entity_poly.type
_entity_poly.pdbx_seq_one_letter_code
_entity_poly.pdbx_strand_id
1 'polypeptide(L)' 'MNIELKGLSREQINNLLPEGLISLCWRGSVAHGMYVPKSDPDSIDDKDVMGVYIAPIEHYLGFGR' A
#
# COMPACT_ATOMS: atom_id res chain seq x y z
N MET A 1 5.01 1.63 -13.77
CA MET A 1 4.31 0.51 -13.11
C MET A 1 2.82 0.84 -13.04
N ASN A 2 1.93 -0.03 -13.51
CA ASN A 2 0.48 0.19 -13.36
C ASN A 2 0.00 -0.56 -12.11
N ILE A 3 -0.10 0.16 -10.99
CA ILE A 3 -0.68 -0.34 -9.75
C ILE A 3 -2.19 -0.06 -9.78
N GLU A 4 -2.97 -1.09 -9.42
CA GLU A 4 -4.43 -1.00 -9.25
C GLU A 4 -4.81 -1.38 -7.82
N LEU A 5 -5.55 -0.52 -7.15
CA LEU A 5 -6.09 -0.76 -5.80
C LEU A 5 -7.61 -0.70 -5.87
N LYS A 6 -8.26 -1.82 -5.53
CA LYS A 6 -9.72 -1.95 -5.62
C LYS A 6 -10.40 -0.86 -4.78
N GLY A 7 -11.30 -0.10 -5.42
CA GLY A 7 -12.08 0.95 -4.76
C GLY A 7 -11.41 2.33 -4.76
N LEU A 8 -10.22 2.48 -5.36
CA LEU A 8 -9.56 3.77 -5.54
C LEU A 8 -9.50 4.16 -7.02
N SER A 9 -9.74 5.44 -7.30
CA SER A 9 -9.49 6.05 -8.60
C SER A 9 -7.99 6.16 -8.86
N ARG A 10 -7.60 6.37 -10.12
CA ARG A 10 -6.18 6.56 -10.48
C ARG A 10 -5.55 7.75 -9.75
N GLU A 11 -6.31 8.84 -9.62
CA GLU A 11 -5.87 10.04 -8.89
C GLU A 11 -5.65 9.74 -7.41
N GLN A 12 -6.58 9.01 -6.77
CA GLN A 12 -6.43 8.60 -5.37
C GLN A 12 -5.21 7.70 -5.17
N ILE A 13 -4.94 6.78 -6.10
CA ILE A 13 -3.74 5.92 -6.06
C ILE A 13 -2.47 6.77 -6.17
N ASN A 14 -2.43 7.72 -7.10
CA ASN A 14 -1.27 8.60 -7.29
C ASN A 14 -1.02 9.49 -6.06
N ASN A 15 -2.08 9.94 -5.38
CA ASN A 15 -1.96 10.75 -4.16
C ASN A 15 -1.59 9.90 -2.93
N LEU A 16 -1.94 8.61 -2.92
CA LEU A 16 -1.65 7.70 -1.81
C LEU A 16 -0.22 7.15 -1.87
N LEU A 17 0.26 6.83 -3.07
CA LEU A 17 1.57 6.20 -3.26
C LEU A 17 2.65 7.27 -3.44
N PRO A 18 3.71 7.27 -2.63
CA PRO A 18 4.74 8.30 -2.71
C PRO A 18 5.56 8.16 -3.99
N GLU A 19 6.09 9.30 -4.47
CA GLU A 19 7.18 9.26 -5.44
C GLU A 19 8.38 8.49 -4.87
N GLY A 20 9.16 7.85 -5.74
CA GLY A 20 10.30 7.02 -5.32
C GLY A 20 9.91 5.68 -4.70
N LEU A 21 8.65 5.24 -4.83
CA LEU A 21 8.22 3.89 -4.46
C LEU A 21 9.00 2.83 -5.24
N ILE A 22 9.72 1.97 -4.51
CA ILE A 22 10.54 0.90 -5.05
C ILE A 22 9.77 -0.42 -5.08
N SER A 23 8.98 -0.68 -4.03
CA SER A 23 8.19 -1.91 -3.90
C SER A 23 6.86 -1.65 -3.19
N LEU A 24 5.81 -2.32 -3.65
CA LEU A 24 4.52 -2.39 -2.96
C LEU A 24 4.16 -3.87 -2.79
N CYS A 25 4.00 -4.30 -1.54
CA CYS A 25 3.80 -5.70 -1.19
C CYS A 25 2.53 -5.88 -0.35
N TRP A 26 1.99 -7.11 -0.35
CA TRP A 26 0.98 -7.49 0.61
C TRP A 26 1.57 -7.52 2.03
N ARG A 27 0.78 -7.06 2.99
CA ARG A 27 0.99 -7.26 4.43
C ARG A 27 -0.23 -8.02 4.97
N GLY A 28 -0.15 -8.55 6.19
CA GLY A 28 -1.30 -9.12 6.87
C GLY A 28 -1.75 -10.46 6.29
N SER A 29 -3.05 -10.78 6.39
CA SER A 29 -3.57 -12.13 6.16
C SER A 29 -3.33 -12.65 4.74
N VAL A 30 -3.30 -11.77 3.73
CA VAL A 30 -2.94 -12.14 2.35
C VAL A 30 -1.48 -12.62 2.27
N ALA A 31 -0.55 -11.90 2.89
CA ALA A 31 0.88 -12.27 2.89
C ALA A 31 1.14 -13.57 3.65
N HIS A 32 0.31 -13.88 4.67
CA HIS A 32 0.41 -15.09 5.47
C HIS A 32 -0.45 -16.26 4.95
N GLY A 33 -1.18 -16.09 3.85
CA GLY A 33 -2.05 -17.16 3.29
C GLY A 33 -3.28 -17.48 4.14
N MET A 34 -3.71 -16.55 5.00
CA MET A 34 -4.85 -16.70 5.92
C MET A 34 -6.04 -15.82 5.54
N TYR A 35 -6.02 -15.18 4.37
CA TYR A 35 -7.06 -14.24 3.94
C TYR A 35 -8.42 -14.91 3.76
N VAL A 36 -9.43 -14.42 4.47
CA VAL A 36 -10.83 -14.87 4.32
C VAL A 36 -11.58 -13.93 3.34
N PRO A 37 -12.11 -14.41 2.21
CA PRO A 37 -12.81 -13.58 1.24
C PRO A 37 -14.10 -12.94 1.78
N LYS A 38 -14.43 -11.73 1.32
CA LYS A 38 -15.65 -10.99 1.71
C LYS A 38 -16.98 -11.63 1.30
N SER A 39 -16.97 -12.70 0.52
CA SER A 39 -18.16 -13.53 0.27
C SER A 39 -18.56 -14.37 1.48
N ASP A 40 -17.63 -14.61 2.40
CA ASP A 40 -17.90 -15.23 3.68
C ASP A 40 -18.53 -14.19 4.64
N PRO A 41 -19.70 -14.47 5.25
CA PRO A 41 -20.39 -13.53 6.12
C PRO A 41 -19.59 -13.18 7.39
N ASP A 42 -18.69 -14.05 7.82
CA ASP A 42 -17.86 -13.86 9.02
C ASP A 42 -16.48 -13.25 8.68
N SER A 43 -16.23 -12.91 7.40
CA SER A 43 -14.98 -12.28 6.96
C SER A 43 -14.82 -10.87 7.51
N ILE A 44 -13.93 -10.73 8.50
CA ILE A 44 -13.51 -9.42 9.02
C ILE A 44 -12.26 -8.85 8.31
N ASP A 45 -11.52 -9.70 7.60
CA ASP A 45 -10.24 -9.34 6.97
C ASP A 45 -10.33 -8.18 5.97
N ASP A 46 -9.36 -7.27 6.03
CA ASP A 46 -9.10 -6.29 4.98
C ASP A 46 -7.90 -6.72 4.11
N LYS A 47 -7.46 -5.83 3.22
CA LYS A 47 -6.30 -6.04 2.37
C LYS A 47 -5.25 -5.00 2.71
N ASP A 48 -4.28 -5.39 3.54
CA ASP A 48 -3.16 -4.53 3.90
C ASP A 48 -2.07 -4.51 2.81
N VAL A 49 -1.49 -3.35 2.57
CA VAL A 49 -0.30 -3.18 1.73
C VAL A 49 0.81 -2.48 2.51
N MET A 50 2.06 -2.75 2.14
CA MET A 50 3.25 -2.07 2.65
C MET A 50 4.12 -1.61 1.49
N GLY A 51 4.49 -0.33 1.51
CA GLY A 51 5.39 0.28 0.53
C GLY A 51 6.81 0.43 1.06
N VAL A 52 7.81 0.20 0.20
CA VAL A 52 9.20 0.58 0.42
C VAL A 52 9.53 1.67 -0.60
N TYR A 53 9.95 2.83 -0.13
CA TYR A 53 10.23 3.99 -0.98
C TYR A 53 11.49 4.72 -0.51
N ILE A 54 12.07 5.51 -1.42
CA ILE A 54 13.16 6.44 -1.11
C ILE A 54 12.52 7.83 -0.97
N ALA A 55 12.56 8.39 0.24
CA ALA A 55 12.09 9.75 0.50
C ALA A 55 12.95 10.80 -0.24
N PRO A 56 12.48 12.05 -0.39
CA PRO A 56 13.32 13.15 -0.87
C PRO A 56 14.54 13.42 0.03
N ILE A 57 15.61 14.01 -0.52
CA ILE A 57 16.90 14.18 0.15
C ILE A 57 16.78 15.01 1.44
N GLU A 58 15.83 15.95 1.46
CA GLU A 58 15.56 16.84 2.60
C GLU A 58 15.19 16.06 3.87
N HIS A 59 14.54 14.90 3.74
CA HIS A 59 14.13 14.03 4.85
C HIS A 59 15.31 13.30 5.50
N TYR A 60 16.41 13.06 4.77
CA TYR A 60 17.59 12.39 5.33
C TYR A 60 18.55 13.37 6.01
N LEU A 61 18.55 14.62 5.58
CA LEU A 61 19.44 15.66 6.09
C LEU A 61 18.85 16.40 7.30
N GLY A 62 17.66 16.03 7.76
CA GLY A 62 16.99 16.69 8.89
C GLY A 62 16.52 18.12 8.58
N PHE A 63 16.51 18.50 7.29
CA PHE A 63 15.96 19.78 6.83
C PHE A 63 14.46 19.68 6.51
N GLY A 64 13.91 18.47 6.49
CA GLY A 64 12.51 18.19 6.19
C GLY A 64 11.57 18.47 7.37
N ARG A 65 10.55 19.28 7.11
CA ARG A 65 9.26 19.23 7.81
C ARG A 65 8.43 18.06 7.27
#